data_AF-A0AAV7N0V5-F1
#
_entry.id   AF-A0AAV7N0V5-F1
#
_cell.length_a   1.000
_cell.length_b   1.000
_cell.length_c   1.000
_cell.angle_alpha   90.00
_cell.angle_beta   90.00
_cell.angle_gamma   90.00
#
_symmetry.space_group_name_H-M   'P 1'
#
loop_
_entity.id
_entity.type
_entity.pdbx_description
1 polymer ?
#
loop_
_entity_poly.entity_id
_entity_poly.type
_entity_poly.pdbx_seq_one_letter_code
_entity_poly.pdbx_strand_id
1 'polypeptide(L)'
;MSASGNQKHGAEQACPEPGSEPAKGQTLEDHGEKRASEPQPACEKVEQSPREKGEPQSVRKADHSSSGKGEQPVCEKGVQKAVCDSDKSVNEDGGQSVSEQKKDPESEQKTSEEGQIDWRLKCDKTWKLSEDSIPTPEILDWKDIYHKRPFGRNFLKSSNPEGLSTNEPPPPGPVDVPAPREPLEAYGDFSGWNVSTDRIPVDMSKIPPGVVVCYLPNYSWCIKEQVIDLVSEGLWEELLDSFQPEICILDWYEDSKLHEFVYELHVKLLGADKSTVIQEFSLTPEDSRSGDSTGWKNVSHVFKAYGPGVRFVHFLHKSKDLFVVGFHRTRLTNTSVFVKLRE
;
A
#
# COMPACT_ATOMS: atom_id res chain seq x y z
N MET A 1 -39.60 33.34 -46.74
CA MET A 1 -39.75 31.88 -46.57
C MET A 1 -40.07 31.31 -47.95
N SER A 2 -39.40 30.36 -48.59
CA SER A 2 -38.15 29.60 -48.41
C SER A 2 -37.88 28.99 -49.81
N ALA A 3 -36.77 29.34 -50.46
CA ALA A 3 -35.53 28.56 -50.57
C ALA A 3 -35.63 27.31 -51.48
N SER A 4 -35.01 27.45 -52.66
CA SER A 4 -34.72 26.41 -53.67
C SER A 4 -33.78 25.33 -53.12
N GLY A 5 -34.09 24.07 -53.41
CA GLY A 5 -33.19 22.93 -53.20
C GLY A 5 -32.28 22.70 -54.41
N ASN A 6 -31.01 22.41 -54.16
CA ASN A 6 -30.04 21.97 -55.16
C ASN A 6 -29.27 20.76 -54.64
N GLN A 7 -29.08 19.77 -55.50
CA GLN A 7 -28.38 18.50 -55.28
C GLN A 7 -26.89 18.66 -54.92
N LYS A 8 -26.31 17.65 -54.26
CA LYS A 8 -25.00 17.08 -54.65
C LYS A 8 -24.70 15.70 -54.02
N HIS A 9 -24.05 14.87 -54.82
CA HIS A 9 -23.60 13.49 -54.61
C HIS A 9 -22.45 13.32 -53.59
N GLY A 10 -22.34 12.10 -53.03
CA GLY A 10 -21.12 11.48 -52.52
C GLY A 10 -21.35 9.95 -52.50
N ALA A 11 -20.82 9.21 -53.48
CA ALA A 11 -19.50 8.57 -53.51
C ALA A 11 -19.49 7.23 -52.74
N GLU A 12 -19.78 6.18 -53.50
CA GLU A 12 -19.67 4.75 -53.17
C GLU A 12 -18.21 4.33 -53.41
N GLN A 13 -17.56 3.66 -52.44
CA GLN A 13 -16.22 3.10 -52.63
C GLN A 13 -16.14 1.70 -52.02
N ALA A 14 -15.86 0.74 -52.90
CA ALA A 14 -15.94 -0.71 -52.71
C ALA A 14 -14.70 -1.32 -52.04
N CYS A 15 -14.92 -2.43 -51.35
CA CYS A 15 -13.92 -3.32 -50.75
C CYS A 15 -13.22 -4.20 -51.81
N PRO A 16 -11.95 -4.62 -51.63
CA PRO A 16 -11.33 -5.64 -52.47
C PRO A 16 -11.53 -7.06 -51.92
N GLU A 17 -11.84 -8.00 -52.81
CA GLU A 17 -11.95 -9.46 -52.59
C GLU A 17 -10.58 -10.16 -52.55
N PRO A 18 -10.45 -11.34 -51.90
CA PRO A 18 -9.19 -12.09 -51.77
C PRO A 18 -8.97 -13.10 -52.91
N GLY A 19 -7.73 -13.18 -53.40
CA GLY A 19 -7.28 -14.17 -54.39
C GLY A 19 -6.72 -15.45 -53.76
N SER A 20 -7.00 -16.59 -54.39
CA SER A 20 -6.72 -17.96 -53.98
C SER A 20 -5.47 -18.59 -54.64
N GLU A 21 -4.72 -19.35 -53.82
CA GLU A 21 -3.97 -20.63 -54.08
C GLU A 21 -2.79 -20.72 -55.09
N PRO A 22 -1.94 -21.79 -55.09
CA PRO A 22 -1.91 -23.02 -54.25
C PRO A 22 -0.55 -23.41 -53.62
N ALA A 23 -0.60 -24.49 -52.83
CA ALA A 23 0.47 -25.19 -52.11
C ALA A 23 1.54 -25.90 -52.97
N LYS A 24 2.73 -26.07 -52.38
CA LYS A 24 3.67 -27.18 -52.65
C LYS A 24 4.27 -27.67 -51.34
N GLY A 25 4.11 -28.96 -51.05
CA GLY A 25 4.70 -29.63 -49.89
C GLY A 25 6.12 -30.11 -50.13
N GLN A 26 6.81 -30.48 -49.05
CA GLN A 26 7.80 -31.55 -48.99
C GLN A 26 8.09 -31.93 -47.53
N THR A 27 8.23 -33.24 -47.34
CA THR A 27 8.41 -34.01 -46.10
C THR A 27 9.91 -34.17 -45.79
N LEU A 28 10.30 -34.28 -44.50
CA LEU A 28 11.12 -35.37 -43.88
C LEU A 28 12.01 -34.92 -42.68
N GLU A 29 11.97 -35.79 -41.65
CA GLU A 29 13.00 -36.18 -40.67
C GLU A 29 13.36 -35.17 -39.55
N ASP A 30 12.91 -35.38 -38.31
CA ASP A 30 13.36 -36.33 -37.25
C ASP A 30 14.82 -36.15 -36.82
N HIS A 31 15.00 -35.49 -35.66
CA HIS A 31 16.08 -35.78 -34.72
C HIS A 31 15.61 -35.37 -33.32
N GLY A 32 15.49 -36.36 -32.45
CA GLY A 32 14.99 -36.19 -31.09
C GLY A 32 15.96 -35.54 -30.14
N GLU A 33 15.42 -35.06 -29.01
CA GLU A 33 16.14 -35.07 -27.75
C GLU A 33 15.15 -35.27 -26.60
N LYS A 34 15.35 -36.35 -25.85
CA LYS A 34 14.60 -36.68 -24.64
C LYS A 34 15.02 -35.70 -23.54
N ARG A 35 14.07 -34.93 -23.00
CA ARG A 35 14.24 -34.27 -21.70
C ARG A 35 13.29 -34.89 -20.68
N ALA A 36 13.88 -35.43 -19.63
CA ALA A 36 13.18 -36.02 -18.49
C ALA A 36 12.29 -34.98 -17.81
N SER A 37 11.05 -35.37 -17.55
CA SER A 37 10.10 -34.65 -16.70
C SER A 37 10.43 -34.91 -15.24
N GLU A 38 10.83 -33.87 -14.50
CA GLU A 38 10.82 -33.86 -13.04
C GLU A 38 9.37 -33.80 -12.52
N PRO A 39 9.05 -34.50 -11.42
CA PRO A 39 7.69 -34.55 -10.88
C PRO A 39 7.38 -33.29 -10.06
N GLN A 40 6.23 -32.68 -10.33
CA GLN A 40 5.66 -31.64 -9.47
C GLN A 40 5.13 -32.25 -8.16
N PRO A 41 5.33 -31.60 -6.99
CA PRO A 41 4.73 -32.08 -5.76
C PRO A 41 3.22 -31.80 -5.74
N ALA A 42 2.47 -32.84 -5.40
CA ALA A 42 1.02 -32.81 -5.23
C ALA A 42 0.62 -31.97 -4.01
N CYS A 43 -0.29 -31.01 -4.18
CA CYS A 43 -0.99 -30.39 -3.05
C CYS A 43 -1.96 -31.40 -2.43
N GLU A 44 -1.74 -31.72 -1.16
CA GLU A 44 -2.71 -32.43 -0.32
C GLU A 44 -4.02 -31.64 -0.20
N LYS A 45 -5.13 -32.30 -0.51
CA LYS A 45 -6.48 -31.84 -0.16
C LYS A 45 -6.69 -32.09 1.33
N VAL A 46 -6.93 -31.03 2.09
CA VAL A 46 -7.46 -31.14 3.45
C VAL A 46 -8.97 -31.39 3.34
N GLU A 47 -9.39 -32.62 3.69
CA GLU A 47 -10.78 -32.99 3.94
C GLU A 47 -11.33 -32.20 5.14
N GLN A 48 -12.44 -31.50 4.96
CA GLN A 48 -13.25 -30.97 6.06
C GLN A 48 -14.35 -31.97 6.42
N SER A 49 -14.37 -32.39 7.68
CA SER A 49 -15.41 -33.22 8.29
C SER A 49 -16.66 -32.37 8.66
N PRO A 50 -17.88 -32.94 8.73
CA PRO A 50 -19.13 -32.18 8.58
C PRO A 50 -19.65 -31.54 9.88
N ARG A 51 -20.35 -30.41 9.72
CA ARG A 51 -21.09 -29.70 10.78
C ARG A 51 -22.37 -30.44 11.17
N GLU A 52 -22.57 -30.66 12.47
CA GLU A 52 -23.86 -31.05 13.06
C GLU A 52 -24.83 -29.86 13.14
N LYS A 53 -26.11 -30.18 12.94
CA LYS A 53 -27.28 -29.28 13.03
C LYS A 53 -27.73 -29.12 14.48
N GLY A 54 -28.13 -27.91 14.86
CA GLY A 54 -28.96 -27.63 16.03
C GLY A 54 -29.87 -26.43 15.76
N GLU A 55 -31.17 -26.70 15.66
CA GLU A 55 -32.28 -25.73 15.49
C GLU A 55 -32.82 -25.22 16.86
N PRO A 56 -33.80 -24.28 16.93
CA PRO A 56 -33.75 -23.15 17.85
C PRO A 56 -34.83 -23.17 18.96
N GLN A 57 -34.70 -22.27 19.94
CA GLN A 57 -35.77 -21.88 20.86
C GLN A 57 -35.62 -20.40 21.25
N SER A 58 -36.61 -19.72 21.82
CA SER A 58 -37.92 -19.23 21.34
C SER A 58 -38.39 -18.19 22.38
N VAL A 59 -39.09 -17.12 21.93
CA VAL A 59 -40.01 -16.21 22.68
C VAL A 59 -39.38 -15.30 23.79
N ARG A 60 -39.79 -14.05 24.09
CA ARG A 60 -41.10 -13.33 24.04
C ARG A 60 -40.95 -11.81 23.90
N LYS A 61 -41.97 -11.20 23.28
CA LYS A 61 -42.37 -9.78 23.42
C LYS A 61 -43.17 -9.57 24.70
N ALA A 62 -43.10 -8.36 25.26
CA ALA A 62 -44.22 -7.69 25.93
C ALA A 62 -44.04 -6.16 25.87
N ASP A 63 -45.14 -5.46 25.60
CA ASP A 63 -45.26 -4.02 25.37
C ASP A 63 -45.59 -3.21 26.66
N HIS A 64 -45.29 -1.90 26.65
CA HIS A 64 -46.20 -0.74 26.92
C HIS A 64 -45.54 0.49 27.61
N SER A 65 -45.51 1.59 26.84
CA SER A 65 -45.97 2.97 27.14
C SER A 65 -45.48 3.82 28.33
N SER A 66 -44.81 4.92 27.97
CA SER A 66 -44.98 6.34 28.41
C SER A 66 -44.70 6.78 29.87
N SER A 67 -43.67 7.63 30.06
CA SER A 67 -43.79 9.08 30.40
C SER A 67 -42.59 9.61 31.22
N GLY A 68 -41.91 10.65 30.70
CA GLY A 68 -41.50 11.83 31.48
C GLY A 68 -40.19 11.87 32.31
N LYS A 69 -39.30 12.78 31.87
CA LYS A 69 -38.29 13.58 32.59
C LYS A 69 -36.89 13.00 32.88
N GLY A 70 -35.88 13.82 32.53
CA GLY A 70 -34.70 14.02 33.39
C GLY A 70 -33.31 13.86 32.73
N GLU A 71 -32.73 15.00 32.35
CA GLU A 71 -31.29 15.33 32.45
C GLU A 71 -30.25 14.67 31.53
N GLN A 72 -29.71 15.50 30.63
CA GLN A 72 -28.33 15.43 30.12
C GLN A 72 -27.47 16.48 30.85
N PRO A 73 -26.16 16.26 31.00
CA PRO A 73 -25.19 17.33 31.01
C PRO A 73 -24.39 17.40 29.70
N VAL A 74 -24.31 18.64 29.24
CA VAL A 74 -23.55 19.19 28.13
C VAL A 74 -22.06 19.27 28.49
N CYS A 75 -21.16 18.91 27.58
CA CYS A 75 -19.73 19.20 27.71
C CYS A 75 -19.40 20.57 27.10
N GLU A 76 -18.79 21.43 27.93
CA GLU A 76 -18.43 22.80 27.65
C GLU A 76 -17.30 22.94 26.62
N LYS A 77 -17.49 23.90 25.69
CA LYS A 77 -16.42 24.59 24.97
C LYS A 77 -16.32 26.00 25.54
N GLY A 78 -15.12 26.41 25.98
CA GLY A 78 -14.73 27.79 26.27
C GLY A 78 -13.34 28.02 25.67
N VAL A 79 -13.20 28.65 24.51
CA VAL A 79 -13.13 30.11 24.23
C VAL A 79 -11.73 30.68 24.51
N GLN A 80 -11.09 31.20 23.44
CA GLN A 80 -10.60 32.58 23.44
C GLN A 80 -10.67 33.14 22.01
N LYS A 81 -11.31 34.30 21.90
CA LYS A 81 -11.59 35.06 20.67
C LYS A 81 -10.69 36.30 20.68
N ALA A 82 -10.30 36.68 19.47
CA ALA A 82 -9.41 37.77 19.05
C ALA A 82 -9.93 39.20 19.34
N VAL A 83 -9.22 40.16 18.71
CA VAL A 83 -9.54 41.57 18.36
C VAL A 83 -8.71 42.55 19.23
N CYS A 84 -8.00 43.61 18.79
CA CYS A 84 -7.74 44.39 17.56
C CYS A 84 -6.49 45.28 17.88
N ASP A 85 -5.50 45.55 17.01
CA ASP A 85 -5.42 46.42 15.82
C ASP A 85 -4.94 47.88 16.09
N SER A 86 -3.83 48.23 15.40
CA SER A 86 -3.33 49.51 14.85
C SER A 86 -2.87 50.75 15.69
N ASP A 87 -1.62 51.15 15.39
CA ASP A 87 -1.02 52.49 15.13
C ASP A 87 -0.99 53.64 16.14
N LYS A 88 0.23 54.10 16.51
CA LYS A 88 0.84 55.40 16.09
C LYS A 88 2.21 55.68 16.73
N SER A 89 2.93 56.58 16.06
CA SER A 89 4.37 56.88 16.11
C SER A 89 4.76 58.19 16.83
N VAL A 90 6.07 58.31 17.14
CA VAL A 90 6.93 59.53 17.19
C VAL A 90 7.01 60.35 18.52
N ASN A 91 8.18 60.41 19.21
CA ASN A 91 9.23 61.46 19.08
C ASN A 91 10.39 61.35 20.12
N GLU A 92 11.49 62.03 19.81
CA GLU A 92 12.86 62.09 20.39
C GLU A 92 13.00 62.68 21.82
N ASP A 93 14.12 62.39 22.52
CA ASP A 93 15.28 63.31 22.72
C ASP A 93 16.08 63.04 24.03
N GLY A 94 17.41 63.16 23.93
CA GLY A 94 18.27 63.76 24.96
C GLY A 94 18.86 62.95 26.13
N GLY A 95 20.20 62.95 26.23
CA GLY A 95 20.86 63.32 27.50
C GLY A 95 21.84 62.32 28.14
N GLN A 96 23.10 62.74 28.25
CA GLN A 96 24.28 62.11 28.86
C GLN A 96 24.16 61.91 30.40
N SER A 97 24.93 60.98 30.98
CA SER A 97 25.96 61.26 32.01
C SER A 97 26.55 60.00 32.66
N VAL A 98 27.82 60.13 33.00
CA VAL A 98 28.79 59.20 33.60
C VAL A 98 28.53 58.93 35.09
N SER A 99 28.87 57.74 35.59
CA SER A 99 29.62 57.57 36.86
C SER A 99 30.08 56.13 37.09
N GLU A 100 31.39 56.01 37.33
CA GLU A 100 32.12 54.86 37.86
C GLU A 100 31.66 54.51 39.29
N GLN A 101 31.73 53.22 39.67
CA GLN A 101 32.62 52.72 40.74
C GLN A 101 32.34 51.25 41.12
N LYS A 102 33.43 50.42 41.10
CA LYS A 102 33.94 49.46 42.12
C LYS A 102 32.94 48.47 42.77
N LYS A 103 33.23 47.18 43.06
CA LYS A 103 34.45 46.35 43.11
C LYS A 103 34.05 44.92 43.55
N ASP A 104 34.84 43.92 43.12
CA ASP A 104 35.10 42.59 43.75
C ASP A 104 34.01 41.48 43.65
N PRO A 105 34.35 40.19 43.91
CA PRO A 105 34.74 39.18 42.92
C PRO A 105 33.92 37.85 43.10
N GLU A 106 34.39 36.72 42.58
CA GLU A 106 33.78 35.36 42.66
C GLU A 106 32.56 35.18 41.73
N SER A 107 32.57 34.29 40.73
CA SER A 107 33.10 32.93 40.72
C SER A 107 33.22 32.48 39.25
N GLU A 108 34.44 32.32 38.77
CA GLU A 108 34.70 31.45 37.62
C GLU A 108 34.58 30.01 38.10
N GLN A 109 33.36 29.50 38.16
CA GLN A 109 33.08 28.08 37.97
C GLN A 109 31.91 27.96 37.01
N LYS A 110 32.23 28.11 35.73
CA LYS A 110 31.44 27.57 34.64
C LYS A 110 31.44 26.05 34.81
N THR A 111 30.48 25.52 35.55
CA THR A 111 30.12 24.10 35.53
C THR A 111 29.62 23.77 34.13
N SER A 112 30.57 23.45 33.24
CA SER A 112 30.29 22.77 31.99
C SER A 112 29.98 21.30 32.31
N GLU A 113 28.81 21.05 32.87
CA GLU A 113 28.18 19.73 32.86
C GLU A 113 27.04 19.76 31.84
N GLU A 114 27.39 19.94 30.57
CA GLU A 114 26.48 19.58 29.49
C GLU A 114 26.49 18.05 29.41
N GLY A 115 25.51 17.44 30.09
CA GLY A 115 25.31 16.00 30.13
C GLY A 115 25.29 15.41 28.72
N GLN A 116 26.31 14.61 28.41
CA GLN A 116 26.33 13.82 27.19
C GLN A 116 25.12 12.88 27.22
N ILE A 117 24.17 13.10 26.31
CA ILE A 117 22.98 12.26 26.21
C ILE A 117 23.44 10.84 25.87
N ASP A 118 23.23 9.91 26.80
CA ASP A 118 23.40 8.49 26.53
C ASP A 118 22.22 8.02 25.65
N TRP A 119 22.46 8.01 24.33
CA TRP A 119 21.49 7.60 23.33
C TRP A 119 21.08 6.14 23.46
N ARG A 120 21.99 5.27 23.93
CA ARG A 120 21.70 3.85 24.15
C ARG A 120 20.70 3.69 25.29
N LEU A 121 20.94 4.35 26.42
CA LEU A 121 19.99 4.37 27.54
C LEU A 121 18.65 4.98 27.15
N LYS A 122 18.65 6.00 26.27
CA LYS A 122 17.42 6.60 25.75
C LYS A 122 16.63 5.64 24.86
N CYS A 123 17.29 4.91 23.96
CA CYS A 123 16.67 3.87 23.14
C CYS A 123 16.10 2.75 24.00
N ASP A 124 16.87 2.28 24.97
CA ASP A 124 16.46 1.24 25.93
C ASP A 124 15.17 1.63 26.66
N LYS A 125 15.10 2.85 27.21
CA LYS A 125 13.88 3.35 27.88
C LYS A 125 12.69 3.53 26.93
N THR A 126 12.95 3.91 25.67
CA THR A 126 11.89 4.19 24.70
C THR A 126 11.26 2.92 24.14
N TRP A 127 12.06 1.88 23.95
CA TRP A 127 11.66 0.63 23.30
C TRP A 127 11.78 -0.60 24.19
N LYS A 128 12.11 -0.44 25.46
CA LYS A 128 12.20 -1.49 26.48
C LYS A 128 13.14 -2.64 26.08
N LEU A 129 14.27 -2.30 25.47
CA LEU A 129 15.17 -3.28 24.84
C LEU A 129 15.71 -4.31 25.85
N SER A 130 16.12 -3.86 27.04
CA SER A 130 16.64 -4.71 28.11
C SER A 130 15.56 -5.60 28.73
N GLU A 131 14.32 -5.11 28.88
CA GLU A 131 13.17 -5.90 29.34
C GLU A 131 12.89 -7.06 28.37
N ASP A 132 13.01 -6.81 27.07
CA ASP A 132 12.81 -7.80 26.01
C ASP A 132 14.03 -8.68 25.72
N SER A 133 15.12 -8.52 26.50
CA SER A 133 16.39 -9.22 26.30
C SER A 133 16.98 -9.03 24.90
N ILE A 134 16.78 -7.85 24.30
CA ILE A 134 17.28 -7.51 22.98
C ILE A 134 18.78 -7.15 23.07
N PRO A 135 19.65 -7.75 22.22
CA PRO A 135 21.07 -7.41 22.19
C PRO A 135 21.29 -5.95 21.81
N THR A 136 22.11 -5.22 22.58
CA THR A 136 22.47 -3.82 22.30
C THR A 136 24.00 -3.66 22.15
N PRO A 137 24.57 -3.91 20.97
CA PRO A 137 26.01 -3.78 20.73
C PRO A 137 26.53 -2.34 20.95
N GLU A 138 27.75 -2.21 21.48
CA GLU A 138 28.39 -0.91 21.74
C GLU A 138 28.90 -0.22 20.47
N ILE A 139 29.10 -0.97 19.39
CA ILE A 139 29.63 -0.47 18.11
C ILE A 139 28.60 0.35 17.32
N LEU A 140 27.31 0.27 17.66
CA LEU A 140 26.24 0.91 16.92
C LEU A 140 26.12 2.42 17.23
N ASP A 141 25.77 3.20 16.21
CA ASP A 141 25.37 4.59 16.39
C ASP A 141 23.91 4.66 16.90
N TRP A 142 23.76 4.57 18.22
CA TRP A 142 22.45 4.67 18.88
C TRP A 142 21.75 6.01 18.67
N LYS A 143 22.48 7.08 18.35
CA LYS A 143 21.87 8.37 18.03
C LYS A 143 21.17 8.30 16.68
N ASP A 144 21.83 7.76 15.66
CA ASP A 144 21.23 7.53 14.34
C ASP A 144 20.01 6.61 14.41
N ILE A 145 20.13 5.48 15.10
CA ILE A 145 19.02 4.52 15.31
C ILE A 145 17.82 5.20 15.97
N TYR A 146 18.06 6.00 17.03
CA TYR A 146 16.99 6.75 17.70
C TYR A 146 16.25 7.69 16.75
N HIS A 147 16.98 8.41 15.90
CA HIS A 147 16.40 9.33 14.93
C HIS A 147 15.64 8.60 13.81
N LYS A 148 16.11 7.43 13.39
CA LYS A 148 15.42 6.59 12.41
C LYS A 148 14.12 6.01 12.91
N ARG A 149 13.92 5.85 14.23
CA ARG A 149 12.68 5.30 14.82
C ARG A 149 12.21 4.02 14.12
N PRO A 150 13.02 2.94 14.14
CA PRO A 150 12.78 1.74 13.33
C PRO A 150 11.49 0.98 13.68
N PHE A 151 10.90 1.20 14.86
CA PHE A 151 9.74 0.45 15.32
C PHE A 151 8.44 1.23 15.11
N GLY A 152 7.43 0.55 14.57
CA GLY A 152 6.06 1.06 14.42
C GLY A 152 5.85 2.12 13.32
N ARG A 153 6.88 2.47 12.54
CA ARG A 153 6.73 3.34 11.36
C ARG A 153 6.71 2.54 10.06
N ASN A 154 6.05 3.07 9.05
CA ASN A 154 6.07 2.49 7.70
C ASN A 154 7.43 2.70 7.03
N PHE A 155 7.97 1.65 6.43
CA PHE A 155 9.22 1.66 5.65
C PHE A 155 8.99 1.88 4.16
N LEU A 156 7.77 1.67 3.66
CA LEU A 156 7.44 1.94 2.27
C LEU A 156 7.40 3.45 2.01
N LYS A 157 8.05 3.87 0.92
CA LYS A 157 7.91 5.23 0.41
C LYS A 157 6.59 5.37 -0.33
N SER A 158 5.97 6.53 -0.21
CA SER A 158 4.70 6.87 -0.87
C SER A 158 3.66 5.74 -0.77
N SER A 159 3.40 5.29 0.45
CA SER A 159 2.48 4.19 0.81
C SER A 159 1.02 4.41 0.43
N ASN A 160 0.64 5.67 0.23
CA ASN A 160 -0.68 6.07 -0.23
C ASN A 160 -0.49 7.10 -1.35
N PRO A 161 -0.09 6.64 -2.55
CA PRO A 161 0.34 7.54 -3.63
C PRO A 161 -0.80 8.45 -4.09
N GLU A 162 -2.03 7.95 -4.09
CA GLU A 162 -3.24 8.65 -4.57
C GLU A 162 -3.99 9.40 -3.44
N GLY A 163 -3.51 9.32 -2.20
CA GLY A 163 -4.13 9.99 -1.05
C GLY A 163 -5.52 9.44 -0.67
N LEU A 164 -5.84 8.19 -1.01
CA LEU A 164 -7.14 7.58 -0.76
C LEU A 164 -7.28 7.16 0.71
N SER A 165 -8.36 7.59 1.36
CA SER A 165 -8.68 7.22 2.74
C SER A 165 -9.37 5.87 2.80
N THR A 166 -8.91 4.98 3.70
CA THR A 166 -9.60 3.71 3.99
C THR A 166 -10.83 3.87 4.90
N ASN A 167 -11.01 5.04 5.50
CA ASN A 167 -12.20 5.35 6.31
C ASN A 167 -13.40 5.77 5.46
N GLU A 168 -13.15 6.07 4.18
CA GLU A 168 -14.16 6.43 3.20
C GLU A 168 -14.26 5.31 2.13
N PRO A 169 -15.45 5.06 1.59
CA PRO A 169 -15.64 4.31 0.35
C PRO A 169 -14.59 4.64 -0.73
N PRO A 170 -14.09 3.64 -1.49
CA PRO A 170 -13.34 3.91 -2.71
C PRO A 170 -14.14 4.85 -3.63
N PRO A 171 -13.51 5.83 -4.30
CA PRO A 171 -14.21 6.75 -5.19
C PRO A 171 -14.97 5.99 -6.27
N PRO A 172 -16.21 6.39 -6.61
CA PRO A 172 -16.96 5.71 -7.66
C PRO A 172 -16.20 5.75 -8.98
N GLY A 173 -16.38 4.70 -9.79
CA GLY A 173 -15.86 4.69 -11.15
C GLY A 173 -16.48 5.81 -12.02
N PRO A 174 -15.81 6.23 -13.10
CA PRO A 174 -16.37 7.22 -14.01
C PRO A 174 -17.71 6.73 -14.59
N VAL A 175 -18.73 7.59 -14.52
CA VAL A 175 -20.10 7.35 -15.02
C VAL A 175 -20.28 7.77 -16.48
N ASP A 176 -19.43 8.66 -16.99
CA ASP A 176 -19.42 9.14 -18.37
C ASP A 176 -18.35 8.42 -19.22
N VAL A 177 -18.27 8.75 -20.51
CA VAL A 177 -17.23 8.26 -21.42
C VAL A 177 -15.86 8.44 -20.73
N PRO A 178 -15.08 7.36 -20.54
CA PRO A 178 -13.84 7.45 -19.79
C PRO A 178 -12.90 8.42 -20.52
N ALA A 179 -12.32 9.35 -19.76
CA ALA A 179 -11.26 10.24 -20.25
C ALA A 179 -10.13 9.41 -20.89
N PRO A 180 -9.29 9.96 -21.76
CA PRO A 180 -8.11 9.24 -22.24
C PRO A 180 -7.31 8.65 -21.07
N ARG A 181 -6.83 7.41 -21.22
CA ARG A 181 -6.02 6.74 -20.19
C ARG A 181 -4.81 7.62 -19.84
N GLU A 182 -4.69 8.00 -18.58
CA GLU A 182 -3.54 8.75 -18.09
C GLU A 182 -2.46 7.79 -17.57
N PRO A 183 -1.18 8.20 -17.62
CA PRO A 183 -0.11 7.50 -16.91
C PRO A 183 -0.42 7.39 -15.42
N LEU A 184 0.15 6.37 -14.74
CA LEU A 184 -0.15 6.14 -13.33
C LEU A 184 0.24 7.35 -12.46
N GLU A 185 1.32 8.03 -12.84
CA GLU A 185 1.88 9.22 -12.20
C GLU A 185 0.92 10.42 -12.20
N ALA A 186 -0.09 10.44 -13.08
CA ALA A 186 -1.11 11.49 -13.07
C ALA A 186 -2.04 11.38 -11.86
N TYR A 187 -2.14 10.18 -11.26
CA TYR A 187 -3.05 9.93 -10.13
C TYR A 187 -2.44 10.21 -8.75
N GLY A 188 -1.12 10.45 -8.66
CA GLY A 188 -0.48 10.61 -7.36
C GLY A 188 1.04 10.56 -7.36
N ASP A 189 1.63 10.56 -6.16
CA ASP A 189 3.07 10.43 -5.98
C ASP A 189 3.48 8.96 -5.85
N PHE A 190 4.09 8.40 -6.89
CA PHE A 190 4.62 7.04 -6.89
C PHE A 190 6.14 6.99 -6.66
N SER A 191 6.74 8.05 -6.11
CA SER A 191 8.18 8.08 -5.85
C SER A 191 8.63 6.93 -4.95
N GLY A 192 9.73 6.29 -5.33
CA GLY A 192 10.24 5.09 -4.65
C GLY A 192 9.67 3.76 -5.15
N TRP A 193 8.51 3.74 -5.81
CA TRP A 193 7.97 2.53 -6.42
C TRP A 193 8.63 2.22 -7.76
N ASN A 194 8.97 0.95 -8.00
CA ASN A 194 9.16 0.44 -9.35
C ASN A 194 7.81 -0.03 -9.89
N VAL A 195 7.26 0.71 -10.84
CA VAL A 195 5.95 0.44 -11.45
C VAL A 195 6.15 -0.18 -12.82
N SER A 196 5.50 -1.31 -13.07
CA SER A 196 5.48 -1.96 -14.38
C SER A 196 4.07 -2.42 -14.76
N THR A 197 3.88 -2.73 -16.04
CA THR A 197 2.59 -3.19 -16.56
C THR A 197 2.77 -4.44 -17.39
N ASP A 198 2.10 -5.53 -16.99
CA ASP A 198 2.13 -6.80 -17.70
C ASP A 198 0.79 -7.06 -18.37
N ARG A 199 0.78 -7.17 -19.70
CA ARG A 199 -0.44 -7.49 -20.45
C ARG A 199 -0.84 -8.94 -20.21
N ILE A 200 -2.11 -9.16 -19.88
CA ILE A 200 -2.65 -10.51 -19.69
C ILE A 200 -3.14 -11.01 -21.06
N PRO A 201 -2.59 -12.13 -21.57
CA PRO A 201 -3.07 -12.71 -22.81
C PRO A 201 -4.56 -13.06 -22.71
N VAL A 202 -5.29 -12.78 -23.78
CA VAL A 202 -6.71 -13.10 -23.85
C VAL A 202 -6.88 -14.61 -24.08
N ASP A 203 -7.64 -15.27 -23.22
CA ASP A 203 -7.98 -16.68 -23.41
C ASP A 203 -9.03 -16.85 -24.52
N MET A 204 -8.59 -17.37 -25.66
CA MET A 204 -9.42 -17.66 -26.83
C MET A 204 -9.95 -19.10 -26.84
N SER A 205 -9.53 -19.95 -25.90
CA SER A 205 -9.79 -21.40 -25.94
C SER A 205 -11.27 -21.77 -25.87
N LYS A 206 -12.08 -20.90 -25.26
CA LYS A 206 -13.53 -21.09 -25.09
C LYS A 206 -14.36 -20.45 -26.20
N ILE A 207 -13.73 -19.88 -27.22
CA ILE A 207 -14.42 -19.23 -28.35
C ILE A 207 -14.62 -20.26 -29.47
N PRO A 208 -15.87 -20.57 -29.86
CA PRO A 208 -16.13 -21.53 -30.93
C PRO A 208 -15.60 -21.06 -32.29
N PRO A 209 -15.16 -21.98 -33.17
CA PRO A 209 -14.77 -21.63 -34.55
C PRO A 209 -15.91 -20.95 -35.31
N GLY A 210 -15.58 -19.92 -36.10
CA GLY A 210 -16.55 -19.21 -36.95
C GLY A 210 -17.36 -18.10 -36.26
N VAL A 211 -17.15 -17.85 -34.96
CA VAL A 211 -17.75 -16.72 -34.25
C VAL A 211 -16.94 -15.44 -34.48
N VAL A 212 -17.61 -14.36 -34.85
CA VAL A 212 -17.02 -13.02 -34.90
C VAL A 212 -17.00 -12.44 -33.49
N VAL A 213 -15.80 -12.11 -33.00
CA VAL A 213 -15.62 -11.54 -31.66
C VAL A 213 -15.51 -10.02 -31.76
N CYS A 214 -16.54 -9.31 -31.31
CA CYS A 214 -16.57 -7.84 -31.39
C CYS A 214 -15.70 -7.16 -30.32
N TYR A 215 -15.53 -7.79 -29.15
CA TYR A 215 -14.72 -7.26 -28.06
C TYR A 215 -14.30 -8.38 -27.11
N LEU A 216 -13.04 -8.36 -26.67
CA LEU A 216 -12.54 -9.15 -25.55
C LEU A 216 -11.84 -8.21 -24.58
N PRO A 217 -12.04 -8.38 -23.28
CA PRO A 217 -11.38 -7.54 -22.29
C PRO A 217 -9.87 -7.79 -22.32
N ASN A 218 -9.12 -6.72 -22.57
CA ASN A 218 -7.67 -6.69 -22.67
C ASN A 218 -7.05 -6.28 -21.32
N TYR A 219 -7.17 -7.14 -20.32
CA TYR A 219 -6.65 -6.86 -19.00
C TYR A 219 -5.11 -6.70 -18.99
N SER A 220 -4.62 -5.92 -18.04
CA SER A 220 -3.21 -5.89 -17.66
C SER A 220 -3.07 -5.93 -16.14
N TRP A 221 -1.92 -6.41 -15.66
CA TRP A 221 -1.48 -6.19 -14.30
C TRP A 221 -0.76 -4.85 -14.21
N CYS A 222 -1.15 -4.00 -13.27
CA CYS A 222 -0.32 -2.94 -12.73
C CYS A 222 0.46 -3.52 -11.56
N ILE A 223 1.78 -3.54 -11.67
CA ILE A 223 2.69 -4.14 -10.68
C ILE A 223 3.46 -3.01 -10.02
N LYS A 224 3.46 -2.97 -8.68
CA LYS A 224 4.31 -2.05 -7.93
C LYS A 224 5.15 -2.82 -6.93
N GLU A 225 6.44 -2.52 -6.92
CA GLU A 225 7.37 -3.15 -5.99
C GLU A 225 8.33 -2.15 -5.34
N GLN A 226 8.77 -2.48 -4.13
CA GLN A 226 9.81 -1.80 -3.37
C GLN A 226 10.66 -2.83 -2.63
N VAL A 227 11.97 -2.57 -2.57
CA VAL A 227 12.91 -3.33 -1.74
C VAL A 227 13.37 -2.44 -0.58
N ILE A 228 13.11 -2.89 0.63
CA ILE A 228 13.45 -2.19 1.88
C ILE A 228 14.73 -2.78 2.45
N ASP A 229 15.70 -1.94 2.76
CA ASP A 229 16.93 -2.32 3.46
C ASP A 229 16.75 -2.09 4.96
N LEU A 230 16.49 -3.16 5.71
CA LEU A 230 16.15 -3.10 7.13
C LEU A 230 17.28 -2.49 7.97
N VAL A 231 18.54 -2.73 7.59
CA VAL A 231 19.70 -2.19 8.29
C VAL A 231 19.81 -0.69 8.09
N SER A 232 19.61 -0.23 6.85
CA SER A 232 19.57 1.20 6.56
C SER A 232 18.43 1.91 7.30
N GLU A 233 17.30 1.23 7.53
CA GLU A 233 16.14 1.75 8.26
C GLU A 233 16.32 1.75 9.79
N GLY A 234 17.45 1.26 10.30
CA GLY A 234 17.86 1.35 11.71
C GLY A 234 17.72 0.05 12.51
N LEU A 235 17.45 -1.08 11.86
CA LEU A 235 17.41 -2.40 12.50
C LEU A 235 18.80 -3.03 12.41
N TRP A 236 19.42 -3.41 13.52
CA TRP A 236 20.75 -4.01 13.49
C TRP A 236 20.70 -5.53 13.31
N GLU A 237 21.83 -6.12 12.93
CA GLU A 237 21.91 -7.52 12.54
C GLU A 237 21.56 -8.48 13.69
N GLU A 238 22.08 -8.24 14.88
CA GLU A 238 21.83 -9.10 16.05
C GLU A 238 20.35 -9.08 16.47
N LEU A 239 19.66 -7.96 16.27
CA LEU A 239 18.20 -7.88 16.46
C LEU A 239 17.47 -8.74 15.44
N LEU A 240 17.81 -8.64 14.15
CA LEU A 240 17.17 -9.41 13.08
C LEU A 240 17.47 -10.90 13.18
N ASP A 241 18.67 -11.28 13.61
CA ASP A 241 19.12 -12.67 13.61
C ASP A 241 18.70 -13.42 14.88
N SER A 242 18.86 -12.79 16.04
CA SER A 242 18.63 -13.45 17.34
C SER A 242 17.24 -13.20 17.89
N PHE A 243 16.77 -11.94 17.88
CA PHE A 243 15.46 -11.59 18.43
C PHE A 243 14.32 -11.82 17.42
N GLN A 244 14.59 -11.59 16.14
CA GLN A 244 13.66 -11.78 15.03
C GLN A 244 12.32 -11.04 15.26
N PRO A 245 12.33 -9.69 15.34
CA PRO A 245 11.12 -8.92 15.61
C PRO A 245 10.08 -9.12 14.51
N GLU A 246 8.80 -8.94 14.83
CA GLU A 246 7.70 -9.14 13.90
C GLU A 246 7.79 -8.14 12.73
N ILE A 247 7.83 -8.66 11.50
CA ILE A 247 7.73 -7.85 10.29
C ILE A 247 6.27 -7.92 9.82
N CYS A 248 5.56 -6.81 9.98
CA CYS A 248 4.13 -6.70 9.69
C CYS A 248 3.91 -6.08 8.31
N ILE A 249 3.01 -6.70 7.54
CA ILE A 249 2.56 -6.26 6.23
C ILE A 249 1.08 -5.92 6.33
N LEU A 250 0.70 -4.75 5.83
CA LEU A 250 -0.69 -4.33 5.65
C LEU A 250 -0.87 -3.80 4.22
N ASP A 251 -1.99 -4.12 3.59
CA ASP A 251 -2.36 -3.53 2.31
C ASP A 251 -3.88 -3.43 2.20
N TRP A 252 -4.35 -2.55 1.32
CA TRP A 252 -5.77 -2.36 1.08
C TRP A 252 -6.04 -2.26 -0.41
N TYR A 253 -7.09 -2.95 -0.86
CA TYR A 253 -7.56 -2.90 -2.24
C TYR A 253 -9.08 -2.78 -2.29
N GLU A 254 -9.62 -2.22 -3.36
CA GLU A 254 -11.07 -2.10 -3.55
C GLU A 254 -11.70 -3.38 -4.11
N ASP A 255 -12.98 -3.62 -3.81
CA ASP A 255 -13.78 -4.61 -4.54
C ASP A 255 -13.96 -4.14 -5.99
N SER A 256 -13.72 -5.03 -6.95
CA SER A 256 -13.59 -4.66 -8.36
C SER A 256 -14.48 -5.49 -9.26
N LYS A 257 -15.15 -4.83 -10.21
CA LYS A 257 -15.99 -5.50 -11.22
C LYS A 257 -15.19 -6.23 -12.30
N LEU A 258 -13.86 -6.12 -12.29
CA LEU A 258 -13.01 -6.58 -13.39
C LEU A 258 -12.95 -8.09 -13.53
N HIS A 259 -12.74 -8.82 -12.44
CA HIS A 259 -12.49 -10.26 -12.44
C HIS A 259 -12.64 -10.83 -11.03
N GLU A 260 -12.71 -12.16 -10.88
CA GLU A 260 -12.65 -12.82 -9.57
C GLU A 260 -11.22 -12.81 -8.98
N PHE A 261 -10.22 -12.39 -9.76
CA PHE A 261 -8.81 -12.32 -9.34
C PHE A 261 -8.27 -10.99 -9.82
N VAL A 262 -8.30 -10.00 -8.92
CA VAL A 262 -7.96 -8.60 -9.24
C VAL A 262 -6.78 -8.08 -8.44
N TYR A 263 -6.30 -8.85 -7.47
CA TYR A 263 -5.23 -8.49 -6.57
C TYR A 263 -4.30 -9.68 -6.35
N GLU A 264 -3.00 -9.40 -6.31
CA GLU A 264 -1.97 -10.35 -5.85
C GLU A 264 -1.00 -9.63 -4.92
N LEU A 265 -0.58 -10.30 -3.85
CA LEU A 265 0.46 -9.83 -2.95
C LEU A 265 1.57 -10.86 -2.88
N HIS A 266 2.80 -10.42 -3.04
CA HIS A 266 4.00 -11.22 -2.89
C HIS A 266 5.01 -10.46 -2.03
N VAL A 267 5.38 -11.03 -0.89
CA VAL A 267 6.37 -10.45 0.01
C VAL A 267 7.44 -11.48 0.32
N LYS A 268 8.71 -11.08 0.21
CA LYS A 268 9.86 -11.95 0.48
C LYS A 268 10.78 -11.29 1.50
N LEU A 269 11.19 -12.07 2.50
CA LEU A 269 12.31 -11.74 3.37
C LEU A 269 13.59 -12.26 2.71
N LEU A 270 14.54 -11.37 2.46
CA LEU A 270 15.74 -11.67 1.69
C LEU A 270 17.01 -11.54 2.54
N GLY A 271 18.00 -12.36 2.20
CA GLY A 271 19.34 -12.32 2.77
C GLY A 271 20.17 -11.10 2.34
N ALA A 272 21.38 -10.99 2.89
CA ALA A 272 22.31 -9.88 2.63
C ALA A 272 22.66 -9.69 1.13
N ASP A 273 22.54 -10.75 0.32
CA ASP A 273 22.78 -10.75 -1.13
C ASP A 273 21.62 -10.17 -1.94
N LYS A 274 20.50 -9.79 -1.30
CA LYS A 274 19.24 -9.34 -1.93
C LYS A 274 18.60 -10.38 -2.87
N SER A 275 18.97 -11.65 -2.76
CA SER A 275 18.52 -12.69 -3.69
C SER A 275 18.10 -13.98 -3.00
N THR A 276 18.79 -14.36 -1.92
CA THR A 276 18.45 -15.54 -1.12
C THR A 276 17.14 -15.29 -0.40
N VAL A 277 16.11 -16.08 -0.73
CA VAL A 277 14.79 -16.02 -0.07
C VAL A 277 14.85 -16.83 1.22
N ILE A 278 14.65 -16.16 2.35
CA ILE A 278 14.60 -16.77 3.68
C ILE A 278 13.18 -17.20 4.02
N GLN A 279 12.21 -16.33 3.75
CA GLN A 279 10.79 -16.63 3.89
C GLN A 279 9.99 -15.86 2.85
N GLU A 280 8.86 -16.42 2.42
CA GLU A 280 7.95 -15.75 1.50
C GLU A 280 6.50 -15.90 1.92
N PHE A 281 5.70 -14.91 1.53
CA PHE A 281 4.26 -14.91 1.65
C PHE A 281 3.67 -14.49 0.31
N SER A 282 2.75 -15.30 -0.21
CA SER A 282 1.99 -14.99 -1.43
C SER A 282 0.50 -15.16 -1.19
N LEU A 283 -0.30 -14.24 -1.71
CA LEU A 283 -1.75 -14.25 -1.58
C LEU A 283 -2.41 -13.80 -2.90
N THR A 284 -3.41 -14.56 -3.34
CA THR A 284 -4.27 -14.23 -4.49
C THR A 284 -5.72 -14.47 -4.08
N PRO A 285 -6.37 -13.50 -3.41
CA PRO A 285 -7.72 -13.69 -2.91
C PRO A 285 -8.74 -13.62 -4.06
N GLU A 286 -9.84 -14.35 -3.89
CA GLU A 286 -10.99 -14.22 -4.78
C GLU A 286 -11.81 -12.95 -4.45
N ASP A 287 -12.23 -12.27 -5.50
CA ASP A 287 -13.04 -11.06 -5.44
C ASP A 287 -14.51 -11.36 -5.76
N SER A 288 -15.43 -10.70 -5.06
CA SER A 288 -16.87 -10.90 -5.24
C SER A 288 -17.37 -10.39 -6.59
N ARG A 289 -16.61 -9.51 -7.25
CA ARG A 289 -16.99 -8.78 -8.46
C ARG A 289 -18.23 -7.89 -8.31
N SER A 290 -18.64 -7.59 -7.08
CA SER A 290 -19.75 -6.68 -6.84
C SER A 290 -19.42 -5.28 -7.35
N GLY A 291 -18.14 -4.88 -7.20
CA GLY A 291 -17.74 -3.48 -7.30
C GLY A 291 -18.52 -2.60 -6.31
N ASP A 292 -18.96 -3.18 -5.20
CA ASP A 292 -19.55 -2.45 -4.09
C ASP A 292 -18.46 -1.55 -3.52
N SER A 293 -18.64 -0.25 -3.66
CA SER A 293 -17.77 0.76 -3.07
C SER A 293 -17.98 0.88 -1.55
N THR A 294 -18.72 -0.01 -0.91
CA THR A 294 -19.11 0.15 0.50
C THR A 294 -17.97 -0.12 1.48
N GLY A 295 -16.82 -0.63 1.03
CA GLY A 295 -15.62 -0.73 1.85
C GLY A 295 -14.36 -1.16 1.11
N TRP A 296 -13.21 -0.88 1.74
CA TRP A 296 -11.92 -1.41 1.32
C TRP A 296 -11.71 -2.82 1.88
N LYS A 297 -11.06 -3.69 1.10
CA LYS A 297 -10.62 -5.01 1.55
C LYS A 297 -9.22 -4.90 2.13
N ASN A 298 -9.06 -5.36 3.37
CA ASN A 298 -7.76 -5.39 4.03
C ASN A 298 -7.04 -6.72 3.80
N VAL A 299 -5.73 -6.65 3.63
CA VAL A 299 -4.82 -7.78 3.69
C VAL A 299 -3.80 -7.51 4.78
N SER A 300 -3.52 -8.53 5.59
CA SER A 300 -2.48 -8.46 6.60
C SER A 300 -1.67 -9.76 6.67
N HIS A 301 -0.39 -9.62 6.96
CA HIS A 301 0.50 -10.75 7.22
C HIS A 301 1.57 -10.34 8.24
N VAL A 302 2.04 -11.30 9.04
CA VAL A 302 3.10 -11.07 10.01
C VAL A 302 4.11 -12.21 9.90
N PHE A 303 5.35 -11.86 9.56
CA PHE A 303 6.46 -12.80 9.64
C PHE A 303 6.98 -12.88 11.07
N LYS A 304 7.09 -14.11 11.58
CA LYS A 304 7.63 -14.44 12.90
C LYS A 304 8.56 -15.62 12.76
N ALA A 305 9.57 -15.71 13.63
CA ALA A 305 10.50 -16.85 13.66
C ALA A 305 11.06 -17.21 12.27
N TYR A 306 11.42 -16.19 11.48
CA TYR A 306 11.89 -16.33 10.09
C TYR A 306 13.30 -16.91 9.98
N GLY A 307 14.00 -17.09 11.10
CA GLY A 307 15.40 -17.52 11.12
C GLY A 307 16.37 -16.36 10.87
N PRO A 308 17.67 -16.59 11.09
CA PRO A 308 18.68 -15.55 10.93
C PRO A 308 18.95 -15.22 9.46
N GLY A 309 19.54 -14.05 9.21
CA GLY A 309 20.09 -13.62 7.93
C GLY A 309 19.22 -12.63 7.16
N VAL A 310 18.02 -12.29 7.63
CA VAL A 310 17.14 -11.33 6.96
C VAL A 310 17.77 -9.94 6.99
N ARG A 311 17.89 -9.32 5.81
CA ARG A 311 18.41 -7.95 5.65
C ARG A 311 17.50 -7.07 4.81
N PHE A 312 16.68 -7.67 3.93
CA PHE A 312 15.76 -6.93 3.08
C PHE A 312 14.35 -7.49 3.10
N VAL A 313 13.39 -6.63 2.80
CA VAL A 313 12.02 -7.02 2.48
C VAL A 313 11.75 -6.59 1.04
N HIS A 314 11.44 -7.55 0.17
CA HIS A 314 10.89 -7.27 -1.15
C HIS A 314 9.38 -7.32 -1.06
N PHE A 315 8.73 -6.18 -1.23
CA PHE A 315 7.29 -6.03 -1.28
C PHE A 315 6.85 -5.85 -2.72
N LEU A 316 5.90 -6.65 -3.18
CA LEU A 316 5.30 -6.52 -4.50
C LEU A 316 3.80 -6.77 -4.41
N HIS A 317 3.01 -5.85 -4.94
CA HIS A 317 1.59 -6.09 -5.17
C HIS A 317 1.24 -5.92 -6.64
N LYS A 318 0.17 -6.59 -7.07
CA LYS A 318 -0.40 -6.44 -8.41
C LYS A 318 -1.86 -6.10 -8.29
N SER A 319 -2.34 -5.24 -9.17
CA SER A 319 -3.75 -5.04 -9.37
C SER A 319 -4.13 -5.11 -10.83
N LYS A 320 -5.32 -5.66 -11.07
CA LYS A 320 -5.84 -5.79 -12.42
C LYS A 320 -6.32 -4.43 -12.90
N ASP A 321 -6.02 -4.15 -14.15
CA ASP A 321 -6.34 -2.92 -14.84
C ASP A 321 -7.07 -3.25 -16.15
N LEU A 322 -8.16 -2.53 -16.39
CA LEU A 322 -8.90 -2.51 -17.62
C LEU A 322 -9.51 -1.11 -17.75
N PHE A 323 -9.36 -0.52 -18.93
CA PHE A 323 -9.81 0.84 -19.17
C PHE A 323 -10.86 0.87 -20.28
N VAL A 324 -12.13 0.66 -19.90
CA VAL A 324 -13.30 0.74 -20.79
C VAL A 324 -14.48 1.34 -20.04
N VAL A 325 -15.47 1.87 -20.76
CA VAL A 325 -16.66 2.52 -20.16
C VAL A 325 -17.28 1.63 -19.08
N GLY A 326 -17.47 2.17 -17.87
CA GLY A 326 -18.06 1.45 -16.73
C GLY A 326 -17.10 0.54 -15.96
N PHE A 327 -15.85 0.40 -16.40
CA PHE A 327 -14.80 -0.34 -15.71
C PHE A 327 -13.58 0.55 -15.48
N HIS A 328 -12.93 0.37 -14.34
CA HIS A 328 -11.70 1.08 -13.99
C HIS A 328 -10.72 0.11 -13.33
N ARG A 329 -9.46 0.51 -13.28
CA ARG A 329 -8.41 -0.24 -12.58
C ARG A 329 -8.80 -0.48 -11.13
N THR A 330 -8.44 -1.65 -10.61
CA THR A 330 -8.49 -1.92 -9.17
C THR A 330 -7.47 -1.02 -8.46
N ARG A 331 -7.95 -0.18 -7.56
CA ARG A 331 -7.13 0.70 -6.72
C ARG A 331 -6.60 0.00 -5.48
N LEU A 332 -5.46 0.50 -5.01
CA LEU A 332 -4.79 0.05 -3.78
C LEU A 332 -4.37 1.28 -2.98
N THR A 333 -4.35 1.16 -1.66
CA THR A 333 -3.98 2.27 -0.77
C THR A 333 -3.46 1.78 0.58
N ASN A 334 -2.92 2.71 1.36
CA ASN A 334 -2.51 2.51 2.76
C ASN A 334 -1.60 1.28 2.98
N THR A 335 -0.74 0.99 2.02
CA THR A 335 0.20 -0.12 2.06
C THR A 335 1.29 0.14 3.09
N SER A 336 1.53 -0.80 4.01
CA SER A 336 2.51 -0.62 5.07
C SER A 336 3.37 -1.85 5.29
N VAL A 337 4.68 -1.61 5.47
CA VAL A 337 5.63 -2.58 6.00
C VAL A 337 6.30 -1.94 7.20
N PHE A 338 6.20 -2.55 8.37
CA PHE A 338 6.78 -2.01 9.60
C PHE A 338 7.20 -3.13 10.54
N VAL A 339 8.05 -2.80 11.51
CA VAL A 339 8.54 -3.75 12.50
C VAL A 339 7.98 -3.44 13.88
N LYS A 340 7.62 -4.50 14.62
CA LYS A 340 7.22 -4.47 16.02
C LYS A 340 8.10 -5.40 16.83
N LEU A 341 8.47 -4.98 18.04
CA LEU A 341 9.29 -5.79 18.93
C LEU A 341 8.46 -6.94 19.51
N ARG A 342 7.32 -6.63 20.16
CA ARG A 342 6.20 -7.52 20.55
C ARG A 342 4.92 -6.68 20.71
N GLU A 343 3.77 -7.34 20.93
CA GLU A 343 2.53 -6.68 21.37
C GLU A 343 2.60 -6.13 22.80
#